data_AF-A0A8C5LRB9-F1
#
_entry.id   AF-A0A8C5LRB9-F1
#
_cell.length_a   1.000
_cell.length_b   1.000
_cell.length_c   1.000
_cell.angle_alpha   90.00
_cell.angle_beta   90.00
_cell.angle_gamma   90.00
#
_symmetry.space_group_name_H-M   'P 1'
#
loop_
_entity.id
_entity.type
_entity.pdbx_description
1 polymer ?
#
loop_
_entity_poly.entity_id
_entity_poly.type
_entity_poly.pdbx_seq_one_letter_code
_entity_poly.pdbx_strand_id
1 'polypeptide(L)'
;MQGEEDELSVSIAQIVQRLKGSRLHCQLEREARGSLHRPDIKLETLKEDIKEFLKTSGWEKKLQNAVYRELSLLPGPFQSIAPAEHIKEPLTYMRKAQATWEKRVLKSLNSMCTELNIPLARKRPVDEQRELLSKWNEMGTDEPDLSLFRPVYAPKDFLEVLINLRNPNYDNGESLSFQTRLGLIQVPLKIKDVPELREFFQELNLTTGQLGVDDSTQVPTEMFENEHMRIGKKVLAEDDSAAAQQFVRQGCPTSLRADLWALILNISNQAEDILYYEQFKSNVIQHDLLSDKLIYKDVKLTASNDDYYFVFEDYLYQVLLCFSRDTSVLAHFAYNSASPPKSYIRGKLGLEEFAVVYPPNGVIPFHGFSMYVAPLCFLYNEPSKLYEVFREMYVRYFFRLHSISSHISGILSLCLLFETLLQTHLPQLFYHLREIGAQPCLLHGLSILYFKLLQNPKNVLNADMTPKVETFHPLTSGYGPYSKVVVSLTAPWTIMALSSYII
;
A
#
# COMPACT_ATOMS: atom_id res chain seq x y z
N MET A 1 23.30 -19.32 -18.54
CA MET A 1 23.49 -18.78 -19.91
C MET A 1 22.27 -19.04 -20.80
N GLN A 2 22.05 -20.22 -21.39
CA GLN A 2 20.92 -20.41 -22.33
C GLN A 2 19.52 -20.28 -21.67
N GLY A 3 19.35 -20.77 -20.44
CA GLY A 3 18.09 -20.59 -19.69
C GLY A 3 17.82 -19.17 -19.17
N GLU A 4 18.87 -18.38 -18.93
CA GLU A 4 18.72 -16.98 -18.47
C GLU A 4 18.33 -16.05 -19.62
N GLU A 5 18.85 -16.31 -20.83
CA GLU A 5 18.46 -15.58 -22.04
C GLU A 5 17.00 -15.86 -22.43
N ASP A 6 16.53 -17.09 -22.24
CA ASP A 6 15.14 -17.48 -22.47
C ASP A 6 14.19 -16.82 -21.45
N GLU A 7 14.55 -16.78 -20.16
CA GLU A 7 13.77 -16.10 -19.12
C GLU A 7 13.69 -14.57 -19.32
N LEU A 8 14.81 -13.95 -19.72
CA LEU A 8 14.85 -12.54 -20.06
C LEU A 8 13.95 -12.23 -21.27
N SER A 9 14.00 -13.08 -22.29
CA SER A 9 13.17 -12.92 -23.50
C SER A 9 11.67 -13.02 -23.21
N VAL A 10 11.26 -13.95 -22.34
CA VAL A 10 9.87 -14.09 -21.88
C VAL A 10 9.44 -12.86 -21.08
N SER A 11 10.29 -12.38 -20.16
CA SER A 11 10.01 -11.20 -19.34
C SER A 11 9.83 -9.95 -20.20
N ILE A 12 10.70 -9.74 -21.20
CA ILE A 12 10.58 -8.65 -22.17
C ILE A 12 9.26 -8.75 -22.94
N ALA A 13 8.90 -9.95 -23.44
CA ALA A 13 7.67 -10.14 -24.19
C ALA A 13 6.42 -9.80 -23.35
N GLN A 14 6.40 -10.18 -22.07
CA GLN A 14 5.31 -9.85 -21.15
C GLN A 14 5.19 -8.36 -20.87
N ILE A 15 6.31 -7.67 -20.62
CA ILE A 15 6.34 -6.22 -20.41
C ILE A 15 5.86 -5.50 -21.66
N VAL A 16 6.36 -5.89 -22.85
CA VAL A 16 5.90 -5.32 -24.12
C VAL A 16 4.40 -5.53 -24.30
N GLN A 17 3.86 -6.71 -23.98
CA GLN A 17 2.44 -6.97 -24.07
C GLN A 17 1.61 -6.08 -23.13
N ARG A 18 2.09 -5.80 -21.92
CA ARG A 18 1.42 -4.91 -20.96
C ARG A 18 1.50 -3.43 -21.34
N LEU A 19 2.66 -3.02 -21.86
CA LEU A 19 2.84 -1.65 -22.35
C LEU A 19 2.06 -1.42 -23.65
N LYS A 20 1.85 -2.45 -24.47
CA LYS A 20 1.07 -2.35 -25.70
C LYS A 20 -0.38 -2.00 -25.39
N GLY A 21 -0.86 -0.90 -25.99
CA GLY A 21 -2.20 -0.38 -25.72
C GLY A 21 -2.30 0.43 -24.42
N SER A 22 -1.20 0.62 -23.68
CA SER A 22 -1.14 1.59 -22.59
C SER A 22 -1.17 3.03 -23.11
N ARG A 23 -1.47 3.98 -22.21
CA ARG A 23 -1.39 5.42 -22.50
C ARG A 23 0.00 5.82 -23.03
N LEU A 24 1.06 5.29 -22.41
CA LEU A 24 2.43 5.57 -22.84
C LEU A 24 2.67 5.09 -24.28
N HIS A 25 2.18 3.91 -24.64
CA HIS A 25 2.31 3.39 -26.01
C HIS A 25 1.61 4.31 -27.03
N CYS A 26 0.40 4.79 -26.72
CA CYS A 26 -0.30 5.74 -27.59
C CYS A 26 0.43 7.09 -27.70
N GLN A 27 1.02 7.59 -26.60
CA GLN A 27 1.81 8.81 -26.59
C GLN A 27 3.10 8.66 -27.42
N LEU A 28 3.84 7.57 -27.22
CA LEU A 28 5.03 7.23 -28.01
C LEU A 28 4.71 7.13 -29.49
N GLU A 29 3.59 6.49 -29.85
CA GLU A 29 3.15 6.37 -31.24
C GLU A 29 2.78 7.74 -31.84
N ARG A 30 2.07 8.59 -31.09
CA ARG A 30 1.72 9.94 -31.52
C ARG A 30 2.95 10.80 -31.77
N GLU A 31 3.94 10.74 -30.89
CA GLU A 31 5.17 11.53 -31.01
C GLU A 31 6.08 11.01 -32.13
N ALA A 32 6.18 9.69 -32.29
CA ALA A 32 6.87 9.08 -33.43
C ALA A 32 6.21 9.43 -34.77
N ARG A 33 4.87 9.53 -34.83
CA ARG A 33 4.16 10.01 -36.03
C ARG A 33 4.37 11.51 -36.24
N GLY A 34 4.36 12.31 -35.17
CA GLY A 34 4.61 13.74 -35.23
C GLY A 34 6.01 14.07 -35.77
N SER A 35 7.01 13.29 -35.37
CA SER A 35 8.41 13.50 -35.75
C SER A 35 8.68 13.29 -37.24
N LEU A 36 7.82 12.55 -37.96
CA LEU A 36 7.93 12.34 -39.42
C LEU A 36 7.95 13.63 -40.24
N HIS A 37 7.47 14.75 -39.69
CA HIS A 37 7.47 16.06 -40.35
C HIS A 37 8.79 16.80 -40.19
N ARG A 38 9.73 16.28 -39.40
CA ARG A 38 10.99 16.96 -39.11
C ARG A 38 12.04 16.63 -40.18
N PRO A 39 12.87 17.61 -40.59
CA PRO A 39 13.82 17.46 -41.70
C PRO A 39 15.02 16.55 -41.37
N ASP A 40 15.23 16.24 -40.08
CA ASP A 40 16.27 15.35 -39.55
C ASP A 40 15.91 13.86 -39.70
N ILE A 41 14.64 13.52 -39.93
CA ILE A 41 14.20 12.13 -40.11
C ILE A 41 14.11 11.78 -41.59
N LYS A 42 14.94 10.82 -42.03
CA LYS A 42 14.97 10.36 -43.43
C LYS A 42 14.18 9.07 -43.60
N LEU A 43 13.57 8.90 -44.76
CA LEU A 43 12.82 7.67 -45.07
C LEU A 43 13.73 6.42 -45.12
N GLU A 44 14.97 6.59 -45.54
CA GLU A 44 15.98 5.52 -45.67
C GLU A 44 16.46 4.97 -44.32
N THR A 45 16.50 5.83 -43.30
CA THR A 45 16.97 5.53 -41.93
C THR A 45 15.86 5.70 -40.90
N LEU A 46 14.59 5.61 -41.35
CA LEU A 46 13.41 5.99 -40.57
C LEU A 46 13.37 5.37 -39.17
N LYS A 47 13.68 4.07 -39.07
CA LYS A 47 13.63 3.33 -37.81
C LYS A 47 14.70 3.83 -36.83
N GLU A 48 15.91 4.05 -37.33
CA GLU A 48 17.06 4.50 -36.56
C GLU A 48 16.88 5.97 -36.14
N ASP A 49 16.42 6.82 -37.05
CA ASP A 49 16.17 8.25 -36.81
C ASP A 49 15.04 8.46 -35.79
N ILE A 50 13.94 7.69 -35.89
CA ILE A 50 12.87 7.72 -34.88
C ILE A 50 13.38 7.25 -33.52
N LYS A 51 14.21 6.20 -33.47
CA LYS A 51 14.80 5.75 -32.20
C LYS A 51 15.67 6.83 -31.58
N GLU A 52 16.55 7.45 -32.35
CA GLU A 52 17.43 8.51 -31.86
C GLU A 52 16.64 9.75 -31.43
N PHE A 53 15.59 10.10 -32.18
CA PHE A 53 14.65 11.14 -31.78
C PHE A 53 14.02 10.83 -30.41
N LEU A 54 13.48 9.62 -30.21
CA LEU A 54 12.85 9.24 -28.95
C LEU A 54 13.83 9.22 -27.77
N LYS A 55 15.10 8.89 -28.02
CA LYS A 55 16.18 8.98 -27.02
C LYS A 55 16.45 10.42 -26.60
N THR A 56 16.70 11.28 -27.58
CA THR A 56 17.08 12.69 -27.35
C THR A 56 15.93 13.56 -26.83
N SER A 57 14.68 13.16 -27.06
CA SER A 57 13.48 13.87 -26.60
C SER A 57 12.97 13.45 -25.22
N GLY A 58 13.68 12.56 -24.51
CA GLY A 58 13.33 12.11 -23.15
C GLY A 58 12.27 11.00 -23.10
N TRP A 59 11.73 10.56 -24.24
CA TRP A 59 10.79 9.44 -24.29
C TRP A 59 11.41 8.10 -23.90
N GLU A 60 12.71 7.92 -24.15
CA GLU A 60 13.45 6.77 -23.64
C GLU A 60 13.39 6.70 -22.11
N LYS A 61 13.57 7.82 -21.41
CA LYS A 61 13.52 7.85 -19.94
C LYS A 61 12.12 7.50 -19.41
N LYS A 62 11.07 8.06 -20.01
CA LYS A 62 9.67 7.69 -19.69
C LYS A 62 9.39 6.20 -19.91
N LEU A 63 9.93 5.63 -20.99
CA LEU A 63 9.82 4.20 -21.25
C LEU A 63 10.61 3.37 -20.23
N GLN A 64 11.81 3.79 -19.86
CA GLN A 64 12.62 3.16 -18.81
C GLN A 64 11.85 3.12 -17.48
N ASN A 65 11.26 4.24 -17.05
CA ASN A 65 10.48 4.31 -15.82
C ASN A 65 9.23 3.42 -15.87
N ALA A 66 8.54 3.35 -17.01
CA ALA A 66 7.40 2.47 -17.19
C ALA A 66 7.79 0.98 -17.17
N VAL A 67 8.89 0.61 -17.83
CA VAL A 67 9.45 -0.75 -17.77
C VAL A 67 9.83 -1.10 -16.32
N TYR A 68 10.48 -0.17 -15.62
CA TYR A 68 10.86 -0.32 -14.22
C TYR A 68 9.63 -0.58 -13.32
N ARG A 69 8.56 0.20 -13.50
CA ARG A 69 7.27 -0.03 -12.83
C ARG A 69 6.72 -1.43 -13.09
N GLU A 70 6.72 -1.88 -14.34
CA GLU A 70 6.21 -3.22 -14.67
C GLU A 70 7.08 -4.33 -14.05
N LEU A 71 8.39 -4.14 -13.99
CA LEU A 71 9.30 -5.05 -13.29
C LEU A 71 9.04 -5.13 -11.78
N SER A 72 8.65 -4.02 -11.14
CA SER A 72 8.28 -4.01 -9.72
C SER A 72 6.93 -4.70 -9.45
N LEU A 73 6.04 -4.75 -10.45
CA LEU A 73 4.69 -5.33 -10.35
C LEU A 73 4.64 -6.81 -10.71
N LEU A 74 5.43 -7.23 -11.69
CA LEU A 74 5.50 -8.61 -12.12
C LEU A 74 6.21 -9.42 -11.03
N PRO A 75 5.58 -10.47 -10.48
CA PRO A 75 6.33 -11.39 -9.67
C PRO A 75 7.38 -12.07 -10.59
N GLY A 76 8.58 -12.35 -10.07
CA GLY A 76 9.79 -12.72 -10.83
C GLY A 76 9.59 -13.86 -11.85
N PRO A 77 10.58 -14.16 -12.71
CA PRO A 77 10.42 -14.99 -13.91
C PRO A 77 9.68 -16.31 -13.59
N PHE A 78 8.39 -16.36 -13.94
CA PHE A 78 7.59 -17.57 -13.75
C PHE A 78 7.90 -18.55 -14.86
N GLN A 79 8.13 -19.79 -14.44
CA GLN A 79 8.07 -20.95 -15.30
C GLN A 79 6.68 -20.98 -15.98
N SER A 80 6.70 -20.82 -17.31
CA SER A 80 5.60 -20.54 -18.25
C SER A 80 4.43 -21.56 -18.29
N ILE A 81 4.28 -22.46 -17.31
CA ILE A 81 3.40 -23.64 -17.40
C ILE A 81 2.39 -23.76 -16.24
N ALA A 82 2.47 -22.90 -15.22
CA ALA A 82 1.54 -22.97 -14.08
C ALA A 82 0.15 -22.39 -14.41
N PRO A 83 -0.97 -23.02 -13.96
CA PRO A 83 -2.30 -22.42 -14.04
C PRO A 83 -2.34 -21.03 -13.39
N ALA A 84 -3.16 -20.11 -13.92
CA ALA A 84 -3.24 -18.73 -13.44
C ALA A 84 -3.50 -18.60 -11.93
N GLU A 85 -4.23 -19.54 -11.32
CA GLU A 85 -4.46 -19.57 -9.88
C GLU A 85 -3.19 -19.86 -9.07
N HIS A 86 -2.27 -20.66 -9.61
CA HIS A 86 -0.98 -20.98 -8.97
C HIS A 86 0.02 -19.81 -9.09
N ILE A 87 -0.16 -18.96 -10.11
CA ILE A 87 0.60 -17.71 -10.26
C ILE A 87 0.20 -16.71 -9.18
N LYS A 88 -1.10 -16.63 -8.85
CA LYS A 88 -1.62 -15.74 -7.79
C LYS A 88 -1.21 -16.18 -6.39
N GLU A 89 -1.36 -17.47 -6.10
CA GLU A 89 -1.02 -18.06 -4.82
C GLU A 89 -0.67 -19.56 -4.98
N PRO A 90 0.59 -19.94 -4.78
CA PRO A 90 1.04 -21.32 -5.03
C PRO A 90 0.48 -22.32 -4.02
N LEU A 91 0.18 -21.92 -2.78
CA LEU A 91 -0.25 -22.83 -1.73
C LEU A 91 -1.77 -23.00 -1.71
N THR A 92 -2.23 -24.22 -1.98
CA THR A 92 -3.67 -24.54 -2.06
C THR A 92 -4.44 -24.24 -0.77
N TYR A 93 -3.84 -24.45 0.41
CA TYR A 93 -4.51 -24.15 1.68
C TYR A 93 -4.65 -22.63 1.91
N MET A 94 -3.69 -21.83 1.43
CA MET A 94 -3.78 -20.35 1.42
C MET A 94 -4.92 -19.90 0.54
N ARG A 95 -5.02 -20.42 -0.70
CA ARG A 95 -6.15 -20.12 -1.62
C ARG A 95 -7.50 -20.41 -0.99
N LYS A 96 -7.64 -21.58 -0.34
CA LYS A 96 -8.88 -21.96 0.35
C LYS A 96 -9.21 -21.03 1.52
N ALA A 97 -8.21 -20.64 2.31
CA ALA A 97 -8.37 -19.71 3.42
C ALA A 97 -8.79 -18.31 2.92
N GLN A 98 -8.12 -17.80 1.88
CA GLN A 98 -8.47 -16.53 1.23
C GLN A 98 -9.91 -16.55 0.71
N ALA A 99 -10.30 -17.58 -0.06
CA ALA A 99 -11.67 -17.69 -0.57
C ALA A 99 -12.72 -17.81 0.54
N THR A 100 -12.38 -18.43 1.67
CA THR A 100 -13.25 -18.53 2.85
C THR A 100 -13.41 -17.17 3.53
N TRP A 101 -12.31 -16.43 3.65
CA TRP A 101 -12.31 -15.07 4.18
C TRP A 101 -13.17 -14.13 3.33
N GLU A 102 -13.01 -14.15 2.00
CA GLU A 102 -13.82 -13.36 1.07
C GLU A 102 -15.32 -13.66 1.18
N LYS A 103 -15.70 -14.94 1.29
CA LYS A 103 -17.09 -15.33 1.52
C LYS A 103 -17.64 -14.76 2.82
N ARG A 104 -16.83 -14.70 3.90
CA ARG A 104 -17.23 -14.10 5.18
C ARG A 104 -17.45 -12.58 5.04
N VAL A 105 -16.53 -11.89 4.36
CA VAL A 105 -16.64 -10.43 4.09
C VAL A 105 -17.88 -10.13 3.26
N LEU A 106 -18.11 -10.86 2.17
CA LEU A 106 -19.30 -10.72 1.32
C LEU A 106 -20.60 -11.01 2.08
N LYS A 107 -20.62 -12.06 2.91
CA LYS A 107 -21.79 -12.37 3.75
C LYS A 107 -22.10 -11.23 4.72
N SER A 108 -21.08 -10.63 5.35
CA SER A 108 -21.24 -9.47 6.24
C SER A 108 -21.84 -8.27 5.51
N LEU A 109 -21.30 -7.93 4.33
CA LEU A 109 -21.82 -6.85 3.47
C LEU A 109 -23.29 -7.08 3.05
N ASN A 110 -23.61 -8.28 2.56
CA ASN A 110 -24.96 -8.63 2.10
C ASN A 110 -25.98 -8.69 3.26
N SER A 111 -25.54 -9.16 4.44
CA SER A 111 -26.36 -9.13 5.65
C SER A 111 -26.73 -7.70 6.03
N MET A 112 -25.77 -6.76 5.97
CA MET A 112 -26.02 -5.35 6.25
C MET A 112 -26.99 -4.73 5.23
N CYS A 113 -26.85 -5.04 3.94
CA CYS A 113 -27.80 -4.60 2.91
C CYS A 113 -29.23 -5.07 3.20
N THR A 114 -29.37 -6.33 3.60
CA THR A 114 -30.67 -6.96 3.89
C THR A 114 -31.30 -6.39 5.16
N GLU A 115 -30.50 -6.19 6.22
CA GLU A 115 -30.92 -5.65 7.52
C GLU A 115 -31.37 -4.19 7.41
N LEU A 116 -30.61 -3.37 6.69
CA LEU A 116 -30.90 -1.94 6.52
C LEU A 116 -31.85 -1.65 5.36
N ASN A 117 -32.22 -2.67 4.58
CA ASN A 117 -33.04 -2.55 3.37
C ASN A 117 -32.51 -1.49 2.38
N ILE A 118 -31.19 -1.45 2.19
CA ILE A 118 -30.49 -0.51 1.30
C ILE A 118 -29.89 -1.23 0.09
N PRO A 119 -30.00 -0.67 -1.12
CA PRO A 119 -29.34 -1.24 -2.30
C PRO A 119 -27.82 -1.01 -2.22
N LEU A 120 -27.06 -1.89 -2.87
CA LEU A 120 -25.61 -1.72 -3.00
C LEU A 120 -25.23 -0.48 -3.81
N ALA A 121 -26.02 -0.18 -4.84
CA ALA A 121 -25.82 0.97 -5.72
C ALA A 121 -27.17 1.53 -6.15
N ARG A 122 -27.29 2.86 -6.19
CA ARG A 122 -28.42 3.55 -6.83
C ARG A 122 -27.92 4.82 -7.52
N LYS A 123 -28.66 5.29 -8.53
CA LYS A 123 -28.47 6.64 -9.05
C LYS A 123 -28.93 7.63 -7.99
N ARG A 124 -28.09 8.62 -7.69
CA ARG A 124 -28.38 9.67 -6.72
C ARG A 124 -29.44 10.64 -7.28
N PRO A 125 -30.47 11.04 -6.53
CA PRO A 125 -31.40 12.10 -6.93
C PRO A 125 -30.70 13.43 -7.23
N VAL A 126 -31.26 14.25 -8.12
CA VAL A 126 -30.63 15.51 -8.58
C VAL A 126 -30.38 16.49 -7.42
N ASP A 127 -31.24 16.51 -6.41
CA ASP A 127 -31.08 17.38 -5.25
C ASP A 127 -29.87 16.98 -4.41
N GLU A 128 -29.75 15.68 -4.09
CA GLU A 128 -28.58 15.13 -3.38
C GLU A 128 -27.29 15.31 -4.21
N GLN A 129 -27.35 15.26 -5.56
CA GLN A 129 -26.19 15.55 -6.42
C GLN A 129 -25.74 17.00 -6.30
N ARG A 130 -26.68 17.95 -6.31
CA ARG A 130 -26.38 19.39 -6.18
C ARG A 130 -25.78 19.71 -4.82
N GLU A 131 -26.33 19.12 -3.76
CA GLU A 131 -25.81 19.28 -2.39
C GLU A 131 -24.38 18.77 -2.28
N LEU A 132 -24.13 17.51 -2.65
CA LEU A 132 -22.80 16.90 -2.56
C LEU A 132 -21.77 17.63 -3.41
N LEU A 133 -22.17 18.11 -4.60
CA LEU A 133 -21.28 18.90 -5.44
C LEU A 133 -20.91 20.23 -4.79
N SER A 134 -21.88 20.91 -4.15
CA SER A 134 -21.63 22.18 -3.46
C SER A 134 -20.73 22.03 -2.23
N LYS A 135 -20.78 20.87 -1.57
CA LYS A 135 -20.02 20.56 -0.34
C LYS A 135 -18.79 19.69 -0.59
N TRP A 136 -18.38 19.46 -1.84
CA TRP A 136 -17.31 18.50 -2.16
C TRP A 136 -15.98 18.75 -1.41
N ASN A 137 -15.68 20.01 -1.11
CA ASN A 137 -14.46 20.41 -0.38
C ASN A 137 -14.66 20.52 1.14
N GLU A 138 -15.88 20.30 1.63
CA GLU A 138 -16.27 20.47 3.04
C GLU A 138 -17.16 19.30 3.51
N MET A 139 -16.98 18.12 2.91
CA MET A 139 -17.74 16.90 3.24
C MET A 139 -17.55 16.46 4.69
N GLY A 140 -16.45 16.85 5.35
CA GLY A 140 -16.20 16.58 6.76
C GLY A 140 -17.15 17.31 7.70
N THR A 141 -17.76 18.41 7.24
CA THR A 141 -18.78 19.15 7.98
C THR A 141 -20.13 18.44 8.01
N ASP A 142 -20.36 17.52 7.07
CA ASP A 142 -21.58 16.72 7.07
C ASP A 142 -21.53 15.66 8.18
N GLU A 143 -22.60 15.59 8.97
CA GLU A 143 -22.80 14.55 9.99
C GLU A 143 -23.95 13.62 9.58
N PRO A 144 -23.72 12.70 8.62
CA PRO A 144 -24.73 11.71 8.29
C PRO A 144 -24.98 10.79 9.51
N ASP A 145 -26.23 10.40 9.71
CA ASP A 145 -26.54 9.35 10.68
C ASP A 145 -26.00 8.01 10.18
N LEU A 146 -24.90 7.58 10.79
CA LEU A 146 -24.23 6.31 10.52
C LEU A 146 -24.32 5.34 11.70
N SER A 147 -25.27 5.56 12.62
CA SER A 147 -25.44 4.73 13.82
C SER A 147 -25.70 3.26 13.50
N LEU A 148 -26.46 3.00 12.43
CA LEU A 148 -26.83 1.66 11.96
C LEU A 148 -25.73 0.97 11.14
N PHE A 149 -24.72 1.72 10.67
CA PHE A 149 -23.63 1.17 9.87
C PHE A 149 -22.51 0.66 10.76
N ARG A 150 -22.22 -0.64 10.64
CA ARG A 150 -21.08 -1.30 11.27
C ARG A 150 -19.98 -1.57 10.25
N PRO A 151 -18.70 -1.59 10.64
CA PRO A 151 -17.65 -2.06 9.74
C PRO A 151 -17.92 -3.49 9.25
N VAL A 152 -17.54 -3.80 8.01
CA VAL A 152 -17.71 -5.15 7.43
C VAL A 152 -16.85 -6.16 8.20
N TYR A 153 -15.64 -5.75 8.54
CA TYR A 153 -14.72 -6.41 9.47
C TYR A 153 -13.72 -5.36 10.01
N ALA A 154 -13.02 -5.71 11.08
CA ALA A 154 -11.90 -4.97 11.64
C ALA A 154 -10.59 -5.78 11.56
N PRO A 155 -9.42 -5.13 11.70
CA PRO A 155 -8.12 -5.81 11.60
C PRO A 155 -7.96 -6.97 12.59
N LYS A 156 -8.59 -6.88 13.77
CA LYS A 156 -8.65 -7.97 14.76
C LYS A 156 -9.33 -9.23 14.20
N ASP A 157 -10.43 -9.08 13.46
CA ASP A 157 -11.19 -10.20 12.91
C ASP A 157 -10.37 -10.92 11.83
N PHE A 158 -9.58 -10.16 11.08
CA PHE A 158 -8.66 -10.71 10.09
C PHE A 158 -7.46 -11.40 10.75
N LEU A 159 -6.88 -10.80 11.80
CA LEU A 159 -5.80 -11.42 12.58
C LEU A 159 -6.22 -12.77 13.16
N GLU A 160 -7.44 -12.88 13.69
CA GLU A 160 -7.99 -14.17 14.15
C GLU A 160 -7.98 -15.24 13.05
N VAL A 161 -8.27 -14.86 11.79
CA VAL A 161 -8.19 -15.79 10.66
C VAL A 161 -6.75 -16.21 10.39
N LEU A 162 -5.79 -15.29 10.47
CA LEU A 162 -4.37 -15.59 10.29
C LEU A 162 -3.83 -16.53 11.38
N ILE A 163 -4.21 -16.32 12.64
CA ILE A 163 -3.82 -17.15 13.79
C ILE A 163 -4.33 -18.58 13.64
N ASN A 164 -5.56 -18.73 13.12
CA ASN A 164 -6.19 -20.04 12.94
C ASN A 164 -5.75 -20.76 11.66
N LEU A 165 -4.86 -20.17 10.87
CA LEU A 165 -4.40 -20.78 9.64
C LEU A 165 -3.47 -21.95 9.92
N ARG A 166 -3.80 -23.14 9.39
CA ARG A 166 -3.04 -24.37 9.55
C ARG A 166 -2.57 -24.91 8.22
N ASN A 167 -1.34 -25.41 8.18
CA ASN A 167 -0.83 -26.14 7.03
C ASN A 167 -1.22 -27.63 7.18
N PRO A 168 -2.04 -28.19 6.28
CA PRO A 168 -2.50 -29.58 6.37
C PRO A 168 -1.37 -30.62 6.37
N ASN A 169 -0.20 -30.28 5.82
CA ASN A 169 0.96 -31.18 5.78
C ASN A 169 1.71 -31.27 7.12
N TYR A 170 1.38 -30.39 8.09
CA TYR A 170 2.04 -30.30 9.39
C TYR A 170 1.10 -30.60 10.57
N ASP A 171 -0.15 -31.01 10.31
CA ASP A 171 -1.12 -31.40 11.36
C ASP A 171 -0.72 -32.71 12.09
N ASN A 172 0.29 -33.43 11.59
CA ASN A 172 0.82 -34.65 12.20
C ASN A 172 2.07 -34.37 13.06
N GLY A 173 1.87 -33.86 14.28
CA GLY A 173 2.63 -34.18 15.51
C GLY A 173 4.14 -33.89 15.64
N GLU A 174 4.97 -34.15 14.63
CA GLU A 174 6.41 -34.37 14.84
C GLU A 174 7.24 -33.77 13.69
N SER A 175 7.66 -32.49 13.78
CA SER A 175 8.82 -31.91 13.05
C SER A 175 8.87 -30.37 12.95
N LEU A 176 7.99 -29.60 13.60
CA LEU A 176 8.23 -28.15 13.72
C LEU A 176 9.15 -27.88 14.91
N SER A 177 10.26 -27.18 14.68
CA SER A 177 11.21 -26.75 15.71
C SER A 177 10.47 -26.06 16.86
N PHE A 178 10.90 -26.30 18.10
CA PHE A 178 10.25 -25.81 19.33
C PHE A 178 10.01 -24.29 19.33
N GLN A 179 10.82 -23.54 18.58
CA GLN A 179 10.74 -22.10 18.40
C GLN A 179 9.45 -21.67 17.66
N THR A 180 9.04 -22.39 16.61
CA THR A 180 7.85 -22.06 15.79
C THR A 180 6.52 -22.24 16.54
N ARG A 181 6.50 -22.97 17.67
CA ARG A 181 5.28 -23.21 18.46
C ARG A 181 4.94 -22.09 19.43
N LEU A 182 5.85 -21.14 19.67
CA LEU A 182 5.66 -20.13 20.70
C LEU A 182 4.92 -18.89 20.19
N GLY A 183 5.00 -18.62 18.87
CA GLY A 183 4.32 -17.53 18.17
C GLY A 183 2.84 -17.81 17.88
N LEU A 184 2.11 -16.74 17.55
CA LEU A 184 0.70 -16.76 17.19
C LEU A 184 0.48 -17.28 15.77
N ILE A 185 1.36 -16.90 14.85
CA ILE A 185 1.30 -17.35 13.46
C ILE A 185 2.13 -18.61 13.32
N GLN A 186 1.45 -19.74 13.02
CA GLN A 186 2.08 -21.06 12.99
C GLN A 186 2.06 -21.64 11.58
N VAL A 187 2.63 -20.88 10.64
CA VAL A 187 2.68 -21.24 9.22
C VAL A 187 4.14 -21.37 8.79
N PRO A 188 4.56 -22.47 8.15
CA PRO A 188 5.94 -22.68 7.73
C PRO A 188 6.22 -21.95 6.41
N LEU A 189 6.36 -20.61 6.47
CA LEU A 189 6.82 -19.81 5.35
C LEU A 189 8.31 -19.48 5.51
N LYS A 190 9.03 -19.42 4.38
CA LYS A 190 10.41 -18.90 4.39
C LYS A 190 10.35 -17.40 4.64
N ILE A 191 10.96 -16.97 5.74
CA ILE A 191 11.19 -15.57 6.09
C ILE A 191 12.68 -15.28 6.10
N LYS A 192 13.06 -14.02 5.95
CA LYS A 192 14.46 -13.60 6.00
C LYS A 192 14.99 -13.68 7.42
N ASP A 193 16.18 -14.22 7.62
CA ASP A 193 16.90 -14.09 8.88
C ASP A 193 17.64 -12.75 9.00
N VAL A 194 18.29 -12.47 10.13
CA VAL A 194 19.02 -11.20 10.32
C VAL A 194 20.16 -11.01 9.32
N PRO A 195 21.02 -12.00 9.03
CA PRO A 195 21.98 -11.91 7.93
C PRO A 195 21.35 -11.50 6.59
N GLU A 196 20.28 -12.19 6.15
CA GLU A 196 19.56 -11.88 4.91
C GLU A 196 18.94 -10.48 4.97
N LEU A 197 18.42 -10.04 6.11
CA LEU A 197 17.90 -8.67 6.28
C LEU A 197 19.00 -7.60 6.23
N ARG A 198 20.19 -7.87 6.78
CA ARG A 198 21.33 -6.94 6.72
C ARG A 198 21.84 -6.77 5.30
N GLU A 199 21.85 -7.84 4.52
CA GLU A 199 22.17 -7.79 3.09
C GLU A 199 21.08 -7.01 2.32
N PHE A 200 19.81 -7.31 2.60
CA PHE A 200 18.68 -6.64 1.95
C PHE A 200 18.61 -5.14 2.25
N PHE A 201 18.98 -4.73 3.47
CA PHE A 201 19.01 -3.34 3.93
C PHE A 201 20.44 -2.84 4.16
N GLN A 202 21.37 -3.19 3.27
CA GLN A 202 22.78 -2.80 3.38
C GLN A 202 22.98 -1.27 3.46
N GLU A 203 22.07 -0.49 2.89
CA GLU A 203 22.09 0.97 2.93
C GLU A 203 21.81 1.54 4.33
N LEU A 204 21.23 0.74 5.22
CA LEU A 204 20.97 1.09 6.63
C LEU A 204 22.13 0.69 7.57
N ASN A 205 23.29 0.33 7.03
CA ASN A 205 24.46 0.01 7.82
C ASN A 205 24.90 1.23 8.65
N LEU A 206 25.53 0.99 9.80
CA LEU A 206 26.10 2.05 10.65
C LEU A 206 27.27 2.79 9.97
N THR A 207 27.83 2.23 8.91
CA THR A 207 28.91 2.86 8.13
C THR A 207 28.39 3.78 7.03
N THR A 208 27.08 3.80 6.76
CA THR A 208 26.45 4.68 5.78
C THR A 208 25.73 5.80 6.51
N GLY A 209 25.99 7.05 6.10
CA GLY A 209 25.29 8.21 6.67
C GLY A 209 23.80 8.17 6.31
N GLN A 210 22.95 8.41 7.29
CA GLN A 210 21.50 8.33 7.16
C GLN A 210 20.85 9.67 7.54
N LEU A 211 20.09 10.22 6.59
CA LEU A 211 19.35 11.46 6.80
C LEU A 211 18.26 11.25 7.85
N GLY A 212 18.24 12.11 8.86
CA GLY A 212 17.37 12.06 10.03
C GLY A 212 17.92 11.23 11.20
N VAL A 213 18.98 10.45 11.03
CA VAL A 213 19.62 9.74 12.16
C VAL A 213 20.93 10.41 12.53
N ASP A 214 21.81 10.60 11.55
CA ASP A 214 23.17 11.10 11.77
C ASP A 214 23.27 12.63 11.73
N ASP A 215 22.19 13.31 11.36
CA ASP A 215 22.09 14.78 11.28
C ASP A 215 22.27 15.47 12.66
N SER A 216 22.10 14.70 13.74
CA SER A 216 22.14 15.18 15.13
C SER A 216 23.51 15.08 15.82
N THR A 217 24.48 14.38 15.23
CA THR A 217 25.74 14.04 15.92
C THR A 217 27.00 14.56 15.21
N GLN A 218 27.53 15.66 15.75
CA GLN A 218 28.95 16.10 15.71
C GLN A 218 29.62 16.41 14.35
N VAL A 219 28.98 16.14 13.20
CA VAL A 219 29.39 16.65 11.88
C VAL A 219 28.64 17.97 11.64
N PRO A 220 29.18 18.99 10.95
CA PRO A 220 28.38 20.13 10.54
C PRO A 220 27.20 19.63 9.68
N THR A 221 26.01 19.58 10.29
CA THR A 221 24.75 19.06 9.70
C THR A 221 24.51 19.62 8.31
N GLU A 222 24.91 20.88 8.12
CA GLU A 222 24.82 21.61 6.86
C GLU A 222 25.57 20.96 5.69
N MET A 223 26.70 20.27 5.86
CA MET A 223 27.41 19.71 4.69
C MET A 223 26.79 18.42 4.16
N PHE A 224 26.36 17.51 5.04
CA PHE A 224 25.75 16.24 4.62
C PHE A 224 24.35 16.45 4.05
N GLU A 225 23.51 17.22 4.75
CA GLU A 225 22.14 17.52 4.32
C GLU A 225 22.13 18.29 2.99
N ASN A 226 23.00 19.30 2.82
CA ASN A 226 23.07 20.07 1.58
C ASN A 226 23.54 19.21 0.40
N GLU A 227 24.47 18.29 0.61
CA GLU A 227 24.91 17.37 -0.44
C GLU A 227 23.80 16.37 -0.80
N HIS A 228 23.10 15.80 0.19
CA HIS A 228 21.92 14.96 -0.05
C HIS A 228 20.81 15.71 -0.79
N MET A 229 20.55 16.97 -0.43
CA MET A 229 19.62 17.84 -1.13
C MET A 229 20.03 18.07 -2.59
N ARG A 230 21.32 18.31 -2.84
CA ARG A 230 21.87 18.52 -4.19
C ARG A 230 21.73 17.27 -5.06
N ILE A 231 22.05 16.09 -4.51
CA ILE A 231 21.90 14.81 -5.19
C ILE A 231 20.42 14.53 -5.49
N GLY A 232 19.54 14.71 -4.50
CA GLY A 232 18.10 14.51 -4.69
C GLY A 232 17.50 15.39 -5.79
N LYS A 233 17.92 16.67 -5.86
CA LYS A 233 17.52 17.57 -6.97
C LYS A 233 18.03 17.10 -8.32
N LYS A 234 19.24 16.56 -8.37
CA LYS A 234 19.80 16.00 -9.62
C LYS A 234 19.01 14.77 -10.07
N VAL A 235 18.67 13.87 -9.16
CA VAL A 235 17.85 12.68 -9.45
C VAL A 235 16.48 13.06 -10.01
N LEU A 236 15.82 14.06 -9.40
CA LEU A 236 14.54 14.58 -9.91
C LEU A 236 14.71 15.22 -11.30
N ALA A 237 15.80 15.95 -11.55
CA ALA A 237 16.06 16.57 -12.85
C ALA A 237 16.34 15.55 -13.96
N GLU A 238 16.90 14.39 -13.62
CA GLU A 238 17.14 13.27 -14.55
C GLU A 238 15.89 12.40 -14.80
N ASP A 239 14.80 12.63 -14.04
CA ASP A 239 13.52 11.92 -14.13
C ASP A 239 13.70 10.39 -14.09
N ASP A 240 14.56 9.89 -13.19
CA ASP A 240 14.93 8.47 -13.13
C ASP A 240 14.35 7.78 -11.88
N SER A 241 13.32 6.94 -12.09
CA SER A 241 12.63 6.24 -11.00
C SER A 241 13.53 5.26 -10.24
N ALA A 242 14.45 4.59 -10.92
CA ALA A 242 15.35 3.61 -10.28
C ALA A 242 16.39 4.33 -9.42
N ALA A 243 16.95 5.42 -9.93
CA ALA A 243 17.86 6.27 -9.15
C ALA A 243 17.14 6.90 -7.94
N ALA A 244 15.90 7.34 -8.11
CA ALA A 244 15.08 7.88 -7.01
C ALA A 244 14.85 6.84 -5.92
N GLN A 245 14.52 5.60 -6.28
CA GLN A 245 14.33 4.52 -5.31
C GLN A 245 15.62 4.20 -4.55
N GLN A 246 16.77 4.15 -5.25
CA GLN A 246 18.05 3.91 -4.59
C GLN A 246 18.42 5.06 -3.65
N PHE A 247 18.15 6.30 -4.05
CA PHE A 247 18.44 7.49 -3.25
C PHE A 247 17.66 7.50 -1.93
N VAL A 248 16.36 7.20 -1.94
CA VAL A 248 15.52 7.30 -0.72
C VAL A 248 15.83 6.24 0.34
N ARG A 249 16.60 5.19 0.02
CA ARG A 249 16.99 4.14 0.98
C ARG A 249 17.86 4.64 2.13
N GLN A 250 18.53 5.78 1.98
CA GLN A 250 19.37 6.41 3.01
C GLN A 250 18.65 7.57 3.72
N GLY A 251 17.34 7.69 3.51
CA GLY A 251 16.54 8.82 3.96
C GLY A 251 16.25 9.80 2.81
N CYS A 252 15.33 10.73 3.06
CA CYS A 252 14.81 11.62 2.02
C CYS A 252 14.57 13.03 2.60
N PRO A 253 15.14 14.09 2.01
CA PRO A 253 14.88 15.45 2.45
C PRO A 253 13.40 15.80 2.36
N THR A 254 12.87 16.47 3.39
CA THR A 254 11.43 16.71 3.50
C THR A 254 10.85 17.51 2.35
N SER A 255 11.60 18.49 1.83
CA SER A 255 11.18 19.28 0.68
C SER A 255 11.13 18.52 -0.64
N LEU A 256 11.79 17.36 -0.74
CA LEU A 256 11.85 16.55 -1.97
C LEU A 256 10.99 15.28 -1.90
N ARG A 257 10.46 14.94 -0.72
CA ARG A 257 9.80 13.65 -0.46
C ARG A 257 8.62 13.38 -1.36
N ALA A 258 7.72 14.35 -1.50
CA ALA A 258 6.53 14.22 -2.33
C ALA A 258 6.88 13.97 -3.81
N ASP A 259 7.90 14.65 -4.33
CA ASP A 259 8.28 14.52 -5.74
C ASP A 259 9.09 13.24 -6.01
N LEU A 260 9.97 12.85 -5.09
CA LEU A 260 10.70 11.59 -5.19
C LEU A 260 9.76 10.38 -5.11
N TRP A 261 8.77 10.40 -4.21
CA TRP A 261 7.77 9.34 -4.12
C TRP A 261 6.90 9.28 -5.37
N ALA A 262 6.46 10.43 -5.89
CA ALA A 262 5.74 10.48 -7.16
C ALA A 262 6.58 9.88 -8.31
N LEU A 263 7.87 10.22 -8.39
CA LEU A 263 8.78 9.70 -9.42
C LEU A 263 8.98 8.17 -9.30
N ILE A 264 9.18 7.65 -8.09
CA ILE A 264 9.31 6.21 -7.82
C ILE A 264 8.03 5.45 -8.21
N LEU A 265 6.88 6.02 -7.88
CA LEU A 265 5.58 5.48 -8.25
C LEU A 265 5.25 5.72 -9.73
N ASN A 266 6.11 6.41 -10.47
CA ASN A 266 5.92 6.77 -11.87
C ASN A 266 4.59 7.52 -12.10
N ILE A 267 4.32 8.48 -11.21
CA ILE A 267 3.13 9.34 -11.22
C ILE A 267 3.49 10.68 -11.82
N SER A 268 2.67 11.12 -12.77
CA SER A 268 2.77 12.43 -13.39
C SER A 268 1.53 13.24 -13.09
N ASN A 269 1.65 14.54 -12.83
CA ASN A 269 0.49 15.41 -12.64
C ASN A 269 0.08 16.07 -13.97
N GLN A 270 -0.28 15.27 -14.98
CA GLN A 270 -0.68 15.81 -16.29
C GLN A 270 -2.17 16.17 -16.31
N ALA A 271 -2.59 17.00 -17.28
CA ALA A 271 -3.98 17.42 -17.40
C ALA A 271 -4.95 16.24 -17.56
N GLU A 272 -4.54 15.15 -18.22
CA GLU A 272 -5.41 13.98 -18.36
C GLU A 272 -5.61 13.23 -17.04
N ASP A 273 -4.64 13.24 -16.13
CA ASP A 273 -4.74 12.60 -14.81
C ASP A 273 -5.75 13.35 -13.93
N ILE A 274 -5.77 14.68 -14.03
CA ILE A 274 -6.78 15.54 -13.41
C ILE A 274 -8.17 15.26 -13.99
N LEU A 275 -8.29 15.14 -15.31
CA LEU A 275 -9.56 14.80 -15.96
C LEU A 275 -10.06 13.41 -15.55
N TYR A 276 -9.15 12.45 -15.39
CA TYR A 276 -9.47 11.11 -14.93
C TYR A 276 -10.01 11.12 -13.50
N TYR A 277 -9.39 11.89 -12.61
CA TYR A 277 -9.89 12.12 -11.26
C TYR A 277 -11.28 12.80 -11.26
N GLU A 278 -11.47 13.86 -12.06
CA GLU A 278 -12.76 14.56 -12.17
C GLU A 278 -13.87 13.64 -12.72
N GLN A 279 -13.53 12.68 -13.58
CA GLN A 279 -14.49 11.65 -14.00
C GLN A 279 -14.95 10.79 -12.82
N PHE A 280 -14.03 10.37 -11.93
CA PHE A 280 -14.42 9.63 -10.73
C PHE A 280 -15.25 10.45 -9.77
N LYS A 281 -14.88 11.72 -9.55
CA LYS A 281 -15.70 12.65 -8.78
C LYS A 281 -17.11 12.76 -9.36
N SER A 282 -17.25 12.94 -10.67
CA SER A 282 -18.56 12.94 -11.34
C SER A 282 -19.34 11.63 -11.09
N ASN A 283 -18.68 10.48 -11.14
CA ASN A 283 -19.30 9.19 -10.82
C ASN A 283 -19.71 9.08 -9.35
N VAL A 284 -18.92 9.63 -8.42
CA VAL A 284 -19.26 9.73 -7.00
C VAL A 284 -20.48 10.62 -6.83
N ILE A 285 -20.58 11.77 -7.50
CA ILE A 285 -21.77 12.63 -7.45
C ILE A 285 -23.00 11.88 -7.97
N GLN A 286 -22.90 11.21 -9.13
CA GLN A 286 -24.04 10.58 -9.80
C GLN A 286 -24.56 9.31 -9.11
N HIS A 287 -23.69 8.55 -8.44
CA HIS A 287 -24.02 7.23 -7.90
C HIS A 287 -23.74 7.14 -6.41
N ASP A 288 -24.75 6.68 -5.67
CA ASP A 288 -24.69 6.40 -4.24
C ASP A 288 -24.43 4.91 -4.04
N LEU A 289 -23.28 4.59 -3.44
CA LEU A 289 -22.89 3.21 -3.11
C LEU A 289 -22.94 2.98 -1.61
N LEU A 290 -23.27 1.75 -1.20
CA LEU A 290 -23.13 1.35 0.20
C LEU A 290 -21.69 1.53 0.71
N SER A 291 -20.69 1.32 -0.16
CA SER A 291 -19.29 1.55 0.20
C SER A 291 -19.01 2.99 0.62
N ASP A 292 -19.78 3.97 0.14
CA ASP A 292 -19.62 5.37 0.54
C ASP A 292 -19.93 5.51 2.03
N LYS A 293 -21.02 4.90 2.50
CA LYS A 293 -21.40 4.92 3.93
C LYS A 293 -20.38 4.21 4.82
N LEU A 294 -19.76 3.13 4.30
CA LEU A 294 -18.66 2.46 5.00
C LEU A 294 -17.42 3.34 5.09
N ILE A 295 -17.08 4.08 4.03
CA ILE A 295 -15.96 5.04 4.02
C ILE A 295 -16.24 6.20 4.98
N TYR A 296 -17.43 6.81 4.91
CA TYR A 296 -17.84 7.85 5.86
C TYR A 296 -17.71 7.38 7.31
N LYS A 297 -18.23 6.18 7.60
CA LYS A 297 -18.15 5.59 8.94
C LYS A 297 -16.71 5.35 9.38
N ASP A 298 -15.88 4.83 8.48
CA ASP A 298 -14.49 4.52 8.80
C ASP A 298 -13.70 5.78 9.14
N VAL A 299 -13.77 6.81 8.31
CA VAL A 299 -13.09 8.11 8.54
C VAL A 299 -13.52 8.72 9.88
N LYS A 300 -14.83 8.75 10.16
CA LYS A 300 -15.35 9.28 11.44
C LYS A 300 -14.89 8.47 12.66
N LEU A 301 -14.69 7.15 12.51
CA LEU A 301 -14.19 6.29 13.59
C LEU A 301 -12.68 6.37 13.79
N THR A 302 -11.94 6.83 12.78
CA THR A 302 -10.47 6.78 12.72
C THR A 302 -9.89 8.19 12.73
N ALA A 303 -9.77 8.82 11.56
CA ALA A 303 -9.10 10.10 11.38
C ALA A 303 -9.78 11.24 12.16
N SER A 304 -11.12 11.31 12.19
CA SER A 304 -11.81 12.39 12.91
C SER A 304 -11.65 12.31 14.43
N ASN A 305 -11.31 11.13 14.97
CA ASN A 305 -11.03 10.94 16.40
C ASN A 305 -9.53 10.95 16.73
N ASP A 306 -8.67 11.25 15.75
CA ASP A 306 -7.21 11.24 15.89
C ASP A 306 -6.67 12.68 15.92
N ASP A 307 -5.84 12.98 16.92
CA ASP A 307 -5.28 14.32 17.15
C ASP A 307 -4.43 14.85 15.98
N TYR A 308 -3.91 13.98 15.12
CA TYR A 308 -3.08 14.37 13.97
C TYR A 308 -3.84 14.41 12.66
N TYR A 309 -4.85 13.55 12.48
CA TYR A 309 -5.47 13.32 11.18
C TYR A 309 -6.83 13.99 10.99
N PHE A 310 -7.44 14.54 12.04
CA PHE A 310 -8.77 15.16 11.95
C PHE A 310 -8.86 16.27 10.88
N VAL A 311 -7.75 16.97 10.60
CA VAL A 311 -7.66 18.04 9.60
C VAL A 311 -7.77 17.56 8.15
N PHE A 312 -7.62 16.25 7.90
CA PHE A 312 -7.61 15.68 6.55
C PHE A 312 -8.92 15.01 6.16
N GLU A 313 -9.99 15.21 6.94
CA GLU A 313 -11.25 14.51 6.73
C GLU A 313 -11.79 14.65 5.29
N ASP A 314 -11.80 15.87 4.76
CA ASP A 314 -12.22 16.16 3.38
C ASP A 314 -11.36 15.42 2.35
N TYR A 315 -10.04 15.45 2.51
CA TYR A 315 -9.09 14.77 1.64
C TYR A 315 -9.32 13.25 1.61
N LEU A 316 -9.59 12.65 2.77
CA LEU A 316 -9.88 11.22 2.87
C LEU A 316 -11.14 10.87 2.06
N TYR A 317 -12.20 11.66 2.15
CA TYR A 317 -13.40 11.43 1.34
C TYR A 317 -13.15 11.60 -0.15
N GLN A 318 -12.48 12.69 -0.53
CA GLN A 318 -12.14 13.01 -1.92
C GLN A 318 -11.30 11.93 -2.61
N VAL A 319 -10.47 11.21 -1.86
CA VAL A 319 -9.62 10.13 -2.36
C VAL A 319 -10.34 8.79 -2.33
N LEU A 320 -10.89 8.40 -1.17
CA LEU A 320 -11.45 7.06 -0.97
C LEU A 320 -12.74 6.83 -1.75
N LEU A 321 -13.59 7.86 -1.87
CA LEU A 321 -14.81 7.76 -2.69
C LEU A 321 -14.45 7.59 -4.16
N CYS A 322 -13.52 8.39 -4.69
CA CYS A 322 -13.03 8.24 -6.06
C CYS A 322 -12.38 6.86 -6.28
N PHE A 323 -11.55 6.40 -5.34
CA PHE A 323 -10.90 5.10 -5.37
C PHE A 323 -11.89 3.94 -5.48
N SER A 324 -13.02 4.01 -4.79
CA SER A 324 -14.05 2.97 -4.88
C SER A 324 -14.69 2.84 -6.27
N ARG A 325 -14.58 3.87 -7.13
CA ARG A 325 -15.12 3.89 -8.49
C ARG A 325 -14.13 3.45 -9.57
N ASP A 326 -12.84 3.38 -9.25
CA ASP A 326 -11.80 3.13 -10.24
C ASP A 326 -11.67 1.64 -10.59
N THR A 327 -12.18 1.26 -11.76
CA THR A 327 -12.08 -0.11 -12.28
C THR A 327 -10.67 -0.49 -12.70
N SER A 328 -9.74 0.46 -12.91
CA SER A 328 -8.35 0.14 -13.25
C SER A 328 -7.65 -0.58 -12.10
N VAL A 329 -8.09 -0.35 -10.87
CA VAL A 329 -7.62 -1.04 -9.66
C VAL A 329 -7.81 -2.56 -9.78
N LEU A 330 -8.81 -3.04 -10.52
CA LEU A 330 -9.07 -4.48 -10.68
C LEU A 330 -7.87 -5.26 -11.25
N ALA A 331 -6.98 -4.58 -11.98
CA ALA A 331 -5.78 -5.18 -12.53
C ALA A 331 -4.87 -5.81 -11.47
N HIS A 332 -4.88 -5.32 -10.22
CA HIS A 332 -4.06 -5.88 -9.14
C HIS A 332 -4.48 -7.31 -8.77
N PHE A 333 -5.74 -7.69 -9.01
CA PHE A 333 -6.20 -9.06 -8.77
C PHE A 333 -5.55 -10.10 -9.69
N ALA A 334 -4.81 -9.69 -10.72
CA ALA A 334 -4.03 -10.60 -11.54
C ALA A 334 -2.86 -11.24 -10.78
N TYR A 335 -2.33 -10.55 -9.76
CA TYR A 335 -1.19 -10.97 -8.94
C TYR A 335 -1.48 -10.88 -7.43
N ASN A 336 -2.77 -10.81 -7.07
CA ASN A 336 -3.27 -10.94 -5.72
C ASN A 336 -3.85 -12.35 -5.53
N SER A 337 -3.62 -12.96 -4.36
CA SER A 337 -4.30 -14.18 -3.92
C SER A 337 -5.82 -14.01 -3.87
N ALA A 338 -6.28 -12.79 -3.59
CA ALA A 338 -7.68 -12.45 -3.54
C ALA A 338 -8.37 -12.43 -4.92
N SER A 339 -9.70 -12.48 -4.93
CA SER A 339 -10.55 -12.29 -6.09
C SER A 339 -11.51 -11.12 -5.91
N PRO A 340 -11.87 -10.40 -6.99
CA PRO A 340 -12.78 -9.27 -6.88
C PRO A 340 -14.17 -9.74 -6.40
N PRO A 341 -14.75 -9.10 -5.38
CA PRO A 341 -16.09 -9.39 -4.88
C PRO A 341 -17.13 -9.16 -5.97
N LYS A 342 -17.93 -10.19 -6.23
CA LYS A 342 -19.07 -10.12 -7.16
C LYS A 342 -20.37 -9.94 -6.41
N SER A 343 -21.24 -9.10 -6.94
CA SER A 343 -22.64 -8.97 -6.57
C SER A 343 -23.53 -9.20 -7.79
N TYR A 344 -24.84 -9.30 -7.59
CA TYR A 344 -25.80 -9.60 -8.65
C TYR A 344 -26.81 -8.47 -8.80
N ILE A 345 -27.21 -8.21 -10.04
CA ILE A 345 -28.30 -7.29 -10.34
C ILE A 345 -29.58 -7.79 -9.65
N ARG A 346 -30.37 -6.86 -9.10
CA ARG A 346 -31.58 -7.15 -8.32
C ARG A 346 -32.50 -8.12 -9.08
N GLY A 347 -32.86 -9.22 -8.42
CA GLY A 347 -33.74 -10.26 -8.99
C GLY A 347 -33.05 -11.29 -9.89
N LYS A 348 -31.71 -11.25 -10.02
CA LYS A 348 -30.90 -12.16 -10.85
C LYS A 348 -29.83 -12.91 -10.06
N LEU A 349 -30.09 -13.18 -8.78
CA LEU A 349 -29.14 -13.84 -7.88
C LEU A 349 -28.75 -15.23 -8.40
N GLY A 350 -27.44 -15.49 -8.49
CA GLY A 350 -26.90 -16.79 -8.90
C GLY A 350 -26.76 -17.00 -10.41
N LEU A 351 -27.12 -16.00 -11.22
CA LEU A 351 -26.89 -16.01 -12.66
C LEU A 351 -25.60 -15.27 -12.99
N GLU A 352 -24.54 -15.99 -13.35
CA GLU A 352 -23.19 -15.43 -13.59
C GLU A 352 -23.18 -14.32 -14.66
N GLU A 353 -24.08 -14.37 -15.64
CA GLU A 353 -24.23 -13.33 -16.67
C GLU A 353 -24.65 -11.96 -16.10
N PHE A 354 -25.23 -11.94 -14.89
CA PHE A 354 -25.64 -10.73 -14.19
C PHE A 354 -24.75 -10.42 -12.97
N ALA A 355 -23.60 -11.09 -12.86
CA ALA A 355 -22.64 -10.81 -11.82
C ALA A 355 -21.79 -9.58 -12.18
N VAL A 356 -21.74 -8.60 -11.27
CA VAL A 356 -20.97 -7.37 -11.39
C VAL A 356 -20.00 -7.24 -10.23
N VAL A 357 -18.81 -6.68 -10.48
CA VAL A 357 -17.85 -6.43 -9.40
C VAL A 357 -18.34 -5.27 -8.54
N TYR A 358 -18.31 -5.44 -7.22
CA TYR A 358 -18.77 -4.44 -6.26
C TYR A 358 -17.87 -4.34 -5.01
N PRO A 359 -17.38 -3.15 -4.63
CA PRO A 359 -17.49 -1.87 -5.36
C PRO A 359 -16.80 -1.94 -6.74
N PRO A 360 -16.96 -0.94 -7.63
CA PRO A 360 -16.36 -0.98 -8.98
C PRO A 360 -14.86 -1.29 -9.01
N ASN A 361 -14.10 -0.86 -8.00
CA ASN A 361 -12.67 -1.16 -7.85
C ASN A 361 -12.36 -2.56 -7.29
N GLY A 362 -13.37 -3.30 -6.84
CA GLY A 362 -13.26 -4.61 -6.22
C GLY A 362 -12.74 -4.62 -4.78
N VAL A 363 -12.71 -3.49 -4.09
CA VAL A 363 -12.18 -3.38 -2.72
C VAL A 363 -13.29 -2.98 -1.76
N ILE A 364 -13.62 -3.87 -0.82
CA ILE A 364 -14.60 -3.58 0.24
C ILE A 364 -13.90 -2.85 1.39
N PRO A 365 -14.30 -1.61 1.72
CA PRO A 365 -13.71 -0.87 2.85
C PRO A 365 -13.94 -1.61 4.17
N PHE A 366 -12.90 -1.61 5.01
CA PHE A 366 -12.90 -2.20 6.34
C PHE A 366 -12.50 -1.16 7.38
N HIS A 367 -12.59 -1.51 8.67
CA HIS A 367 -12.21 -0.55 9.71
C HIS A 367 -10.69 -0.26 9.71
N GLY A 368 -10.31 1.01 9.61
CA GLY A 368 -8.93 1.46 9.47
C GLY A 368 -8.45 1.59 8.02
N PHE A 369 -9.35 1.47 7.03
CA PHE A 369 -8.98 1.60 5.61
C PHE A 369 -8.51 3.02 5.27
N SER A 370 -9.15 4.04 5.85
CA SER A 370 -8.77 5.45 5.73
C SER A 370 -7.32 5.72 6.14
N MET A 371 -6.78 4.93 7.06
CA MET A 371 -5.42 5.12 7.57
C MET A 371 -4.36 4.86 6.51
N TYR A 372 -4.67 4.15 5.42
CA TYR A 372 -3.74 4.05 4.29
C TYR A 372 -3.50 5.38 3.56
N VAL A 373 -4.45 6.32 3.65
CA VAL A 373 -4.39 7.62 2.96
C VAL A 373 -3.93 8.73 3.91
N ALA A 374 -4.32 8.66 5.19
CA ALA A 374 -4.13 9.77 6.13
C ALA A 374 -2.68 10.30 6.21
N PRO A 375 -1.62 9.47 6.28
CA PRO A 375 -0.24 9.96 6.28
C PRO A 375 0.17 10.65 4.97
N LEU A 376 -0.40 10.23 3.84
CA LEU A 376 -0.10 10.82 2.52
C LEU A 376 -0.63 12.25 2.40
N CYS A 377 -1.65 12.61 3.20
CA CYS A 377 -2.23 13.96 3.20
C CYS A 377 -1.24 15.03 3.70
N PHE A 378 -0.22 14.65 4.48
CA PHE A 378 0.87 15.56 4.84
C PHE A 378 1.82 15.87 3.68
N LEU A 379 1.86 15.01 2.64
CA LEU A 379 2.77 15.15 1.51
C LEU A 379 2.09 15.78 0.29
N TYR A 380 0.78 15.56 0.12
CA TYR A 380 0.05 15.97 -1.08
C TYR A 380 -1.20 16.73 -0.68
N ASN A 381 -1.26 17.99 -1.12
CA ASN A 381 -2.36 18.92 -0.92
C ASN A 381 -3.33 18.98 -2.10
N GLU A 382 -2.98 18.38 -3.24
CA GLU A 382 -3.83 18.28 -4.43
C GLU A 382 -4.55 16.92 -4.45
N PRO A 383 -5.90 16.87 -4.38
CA PRO A 383 -6.64 15.60 -4.30
C PRO A 383 -6.39 14.65 -5.46
N SER A 384 -6.19 15.16 -6.68
CA SER A 384 -5.85 14.35 -7.85
C SER A 384 -4.50 13.64 -7.69
N LYS A 385 -3.45 14.37 -7.31
CA LYS A 385 -2.10 13.81 -7.08
C LYS A 385 -2.11 12.84 -5.90
N LEU A 386 -2.77 13.20 -4.80
CA LEU A 386 -2.93 12.34 -3.63
C LEU A 386 -3.65 11.03 -3.99
N TYR A 387 -4.71 11.11 -4.80
CA TYR A 387 -5.43 9.96 -5.32
C TYR A 387 -4.53 9.01 -6.12
N GLU A 388 -3.73 9.53 -7.05
CA GLU A 388 -2.85 8.71 -7.86
C GLU A 388 -1.76 8.02 -7.04
N VAL A 389 -1.19 8.74 -6.06
CA VAL A 389 -0.20 8.18 -5.12
C VAL A 389 -0.83 7.05 -4.33
N PHE A 390 -2.02 7.27 -3.77
CA PHE A 390 -2.73 6.23 -3.05
C PHE A 390 -3.05 5.03 -3.93
N ARG A 391 -3.56 5.24 -5.15
CA ARG A 391 -3.86 4.17 -6.12
C ARG A 391 -2.63 3.30 -6.38
N GLU A 392 -1.49 3.91 -6.71
CA GLU A 392 -0.25 3.18 -7.01
C GLU A 392 0.32 2.46 -5.77
N MET A 393 0.30 3.12 -4.60
CA MET A 393 0.68 2.48 -3.32
C MET A 393 -0.20 1.27 -3.01
N TYR A 394 -1.51 1.40 -3.24
CA TYR A 394 -2.46 0.34 -2.96
C TYR A 394 -2.23 -0.88 -3.86
N VAL A 395 -2.16 -0.69 -5.18
CA VAL A 395 -2.05 -1.80 -6.14
C VAL A 395 -0.69 -2.48 -6.10
N ARG A 396 0.36 -1.82 -5.61
CA ARG A 396 1.70 -2.42 -5.46
C ARG A 396 1.89 -3.10 -4.11
N TYR A 397 1.42 -2.46 -3.04
CA TYR A 397 1.83 -2.80 -1.67
C TYR A 397 0.65 -3.03 -0.73
N PHE A 398 -0.26 -2.07 -0.58
CA PHE A 398 -1.25 -2.13 0.52
C PHE A 398 -2.25 -3.29 0.38
N PHE A 399 -2.58 -3.73 -0.84
CA PHE A 399 -3.47 -4.87 -1.03
C PHE A 399 -2.97 -6.14 -0.33
N ARG A 400 -1.64 -6.29 -0.17
CA ARG A 400 -0.99 -7.46 0.45
C ARG A 400 -1.17 -7.49 1.96
N LEU A 401 -1.59 -6.37 2.55
CA LEU A 401 -1.74 -6.19 3.99
C LEU A 401 -3.06 -6.74 4.52
N HIS A 402 -4.03 -6.95 3.63
CA HIS A 402 -5.36 -7.47 3.94
C HIS A 402 -5.76 -8.62 3.02
N SER A 403 -4.77 -9.38 2.54
CA SER A 403 -4.94 -10.59 1.73
C SER A 403 -4.13 -11.74 2.33
N ILE A 404 -4.71 -12.94 2.40
CA ILE A 404 -4.06 -14.17 2.86
C ILE A 404 -3.23 -14.71 1.68
N SER A 405 -1.90 -14.61 1.81
CA SER A 405 -0.97 -15.11 0.80
C SER A 405 0.34 -15.58 1.42
N SER A 406 1.08 -16.42 0.68
CA SER A 406 2.43 -16.84 0.99
C SER A 406 3.50 -15.82 0.55
N HIS A 407 3.10 -14.64 0.07
CA HIS A 407 4.02 -13.64 -0.45
C HIS A 407 4.92 -13.08 0.67
N ILE A 408 6.20 -12.84 0.38
CA ILE A 408 7.18 -12.37 1.37
C ILE A 408 6.81 -11.00 1.98
N SER A 409 6.22 -10.12 1.18
CA SER A 409 5.69 -8.82 1.61
C SER A 409 4.21 -8.84 1.99
N GLY A 410 3.64 -10.04 2.15
CA GLY A 410 2.28 -10.22 2.66
C GLY A 410 2.23 -10.08 4.17
N ILE A 411 1.06 -9.72 4.69
CA ILE A 411 0.84 -9.53 6.12
C ILE A 411 1.24 -10.74 6.97
N LEU A 412 1.00 -11.95 6.47
CA LEU A 412 1.31 -13.19 7.17
C LEU A 412 2.82 -13.38 7.34
N SER A 413 3.59 -13.17 6.28
CA SER A 413 5.06 -13.24 6.29
C SER A 413 5.66 -12.15 7.16
N LEU A 414 5.06 -10.95 7.18
CA LEU A 414 5.52 -9.83 7.99
C LEU A 414 5.27 -10.06 9.49
N CYS A 415 4.09 -10.60 9.86
CA CYS A 415 3.82 -11.03 11.23
C CYS A 415 4.77 -12.15 11.68
N LEU A 416 4.98 -13.15 10.82
CA LEU A 416 5.90 -14.26 11.12
C LEU A 416 7.33 -13.76 11.31
N LEU A 417 7.82 -12.90 10.40
CA LEU A 417 9.15 -12.28 10.50
C LEU A 417 9.31 -11.52 11.80
N PHE A 418 8.35 -10.66 12.15
CA PHE A 418 8.38 -9.89 13.39
C PHE A 418 8.44 -10.79 14.63
N GLU A 419 7.59 -11.83 14.70
CA GLU A 419 7.60 -12.76 15.83
C GLU A 419 8.91 -13.54 15.93
N THR A 420 9.44 -14.03 14.80
CA THR A 420 10.71 -14.75 14.78
C THR A 420 11.86 -13.85 15.22
N LEU A 421 11.94 -12.62 14.74
CA LEU A 421 12.98 -11.67 15.16
C LEU A 421 12.88 -11.39 16.67
N LEU A 422 11.67 -11.17 17.18
CA LEU A 422 11.47 -10.88 18.60
C LEU A 422 11.83 -12.09 19.48
N GLN A 423 11.46 -13.30 19.07
CA GLN A 423 11.81 -14.54 19.78
C GLN A 423 13.31 -14.79 19.79
N THR A 424 13.99 -14.58 18.65
CA THR A 424 15.42 -14.85 18.52
C THR A 424 16.28 -13.80 19.22
N HIS A 425 15.93 -12.51 19.12
CA HIS A 425 16.79 -11.41 19.59
C HIS A 425 16.35 -10.79 20.92
N LEU A 426 15.07 -10.86 21.27
CA LEU A 426 14.53 -10.34 22.53
C LEU A 426 13.64 -11.38 23.24
N PRO A 427 14.17 -12.60 23.51
CA PRO A 427 13.36 -13.71 24.06
C PRO A 427 12.72 -13.38 25.40
N GLN A 428 13.42 -12.66 26.29
CA GLN A 428 12.88 -12.26 27.59
C GLN A 428 11.64 -11.36 27.46
N LEU A 429 11.70 -10.39 26.55
CA LEU A 429 10.57 -9.52 26.24
C LEU A 429 9.42 -10.34 25.65
N PHE A 430 9.72 -11.24 24.71
CA PHE A 430 8.72 -12.12 24.13
C PHE A 430 7.97 -12.96 25.19
N TYR A 431 8.71 -13.60 26.11
CA TYR A 431 8.11 -14.39 27.19
C TYR A 431 7.27 -13.53 28.13
N HIS A 432 7.79 -12.36 28.55
CA HIS A 432 7.04 -11.44 29.39
C HIS A 432 5.72 -10.99 28.75
N LEU A 433 5.78 -10.56 27.49
CA LEU A 433 4.60 -10.15 26.71
C LEU A 433 3.56 -11.28 26.62
N ARG A 434 4.01 -12.51 26.42
CA ARG A 434 3.14 -13.68 26.42
C ARG A 434 2.52 -13.96 27.79
N GLU A 435 3.28 -13.86 28.88
CA GLU A 435 2.78 -14.09 30.25
C GLU A 435 1.65 -13.12 30.62
N ILE A 436 1.75 -11.86 30.21
CA ILE A 436 0.72 -10.85 30.47
C ILE A 436 -0.45 -10.90 29.45
N GLY A 437 -0.50 -11.91 28.58
CA GLY A 437 -1.53 -12.06 27.54
C GLY A 437 -1.44 -11.03 26.40
N ALA A 438 -0.34 -10.29 26.34
CA ALA A 438 -0.11 -9.19 25.42
C ALA A 438 0.84 -9.65 24.31
N GLN A 439 0.47 -10.71 23.60
CA GLN A 439 1.36 -11.28 22.59
C GLN A 439 1.64 -10.26 21.47
N PRO A 440 2.86 -10.26 20.90
CA PRO A 440 3.33 -9.17 20.03
C PRO A 440 2.41 -8.86 18.84
N CYS A 441 1.86 -9.87 18.14
CA CYS A 441 0.91 -9.62 17.05
C CYS A 441 -0.48 -9.15 17.52
N LEU A 442 -0.88 -9.45 18.77
CA LEU A 442 -2.14 -8.99 19.37
C LEU A 442 -2.04 -7.56 19.92
N LEU A 443 -0.93 -7.21 20.58
CA LEU A 443 -0.66 -5.87 21.09
C LEU A 443 -0.62 -4.82 19.97
N HIS A 444 -0.10 -5.23 18.82
CA HIS A 444 0.13 -4.36 17.68
C HIS A 444 -0.89 -4.61 16.56
N GLY A 445 -2.08 -5.14 16.92
CA GLY A 445 -3.11 -5.64 16.01
C GLY A 445 -3.02 -4.98 14.65
N LEU A 446 -2.78 -5.80 13.60
CA LEU A 446 -2.37 -5.52 12.21
C LEU A 446 -2.35 -4.07 11.68
N SER A 447 -3.24 -3.17 12.11
CA SER A 447 -3.14 -1.74 11.90
C SER A 447 -1.94 -1.09 12.64
N ILE A 448 -1.57 -1.50 13.84
CA ILE A 448 -0.54 -0.81 14.66
C ILE A 448 0.89 -1.13 14.23
N LEU A 449 1.16 -2.35 13.74
CA LEU A 449 2.49 -2.74 13.21
C LEU A 449 2.87 -1.93 11.97
N TYR A 450 1.89 -1.37 11.25
CA TYR A 450 2.10 -0.45 10.13
C TYR A 450 1.94 1.00 10.56
N PHE A 451 0.91 1.32 11.35
CA PHE A 451 0.47 2.70 11.51
C PHE A 451 0.89 3.38 12.79
N LYS A 452 1.33 2.69 13.85
CA LYS A 452 1.81 3.41 15.05
C LYS A 452 3.23 3.97 14.88
N LEU A 453 4.00 3.32 14.01
CA LEU A 453 5.20 3.91 13.41
C LEU A 453 4.84 5.08 12.48
N LEU A 454 3.62 5.09 11.93
CA LEU A 454 3.08 6.19 11.14
C LEU A 454 2.30 7.28 11.92
N GLN A 455 1.93 7.04 13.19
CA GLN A 455 1.06 7.91 13.99
C GLN A 455 1.80 9.08 14.63
N ASN A 456 3.13 9.09 14.60
CA ASN A 456 3.87 10.30 14.87
C ASN A 456 4.30 10.87 13.52
N PRO A 457 3.65 11.93 12.99
CA PRO A 457 4.02 12.51 11.70
C PRO A 457 5.50 12.93 11.65
N LYS A 458 6.12 13.20 12.82
CA LYS A 458 7.58 13.36 12.93
C LYS A 458 8.31 12.08 12.53
N ASN A 459 8.01 10.95 13.14
CA ASN A 459 8.68 9.68 12.82
C ASN A 459 8.46 9.20 11.37
N VAL A 460 7.41 9.65 10.68
CA VAL A 460 7.13 9.32 9.26
C VAL A 460 7.82 10.26 8.27
N LEU A 461 7.95 11.53 8.65
CA LEU A 461 8.27 12.62 7.72
C LEU A 461 9.51 13.43 8.13
N ASN A 462 10.09 13.23 9.31
CA ASN A 462 11.35 13.84 9.77
C ASN A 462 11.83 13.22 11.09
N ALA A 463 13.00 12.61 11.09
CA ALA A 463 13.66 12.22 12.33
C ALA A 463 14.35 13.43 13.00
N ASP A 464 13.53 14.39 13.44
CA ASP A 464 13.93 15.45 14.36
C ASP A 464 13.66 14.99 15.79
N MET A 465 14.69 14.41 16.42
CA MET A 465 14.66 14.01 17.83
C MET A 465 15.25 15.13 18.70
N THR A 466 14.39 16.00 19.25
CA THR A 466 14.70 16.66 20.52
C THR A 466 14.05 15.85 21.66
N PRO A 467 14.82 15.16 22.51
CA PRO A 467 14.27 14.49 23.67
C PRO A 467 13.78 15.54 24.67
N LYS A 468 12.48 15.58 24.94
CA LYS A 468 12.02 16.14 26.21
C LYS A 468 12.46 15.17 27.29
N VAL A 469 13.50 15.53 28.02
CA VAL A 469 13.90 14.89 29.27
C VAL A 469 12.78 15.16 30.27
N GLU A 470 11.82 14.25 30.40
CA GLU A 470 10.96 14.21 31.58
C GLU A 470 11.82 13.69 32.74
N THR A 471 12.21 14.61 33.61
CA THR A 471 12.92 14.33 34.85
C THR A 471 12.09 13.42 35.75
N PHE A 472 12.59 12.22 36.01
CA PHE A 472 12.05 11.30 37.01
C PHE A 472 12.16 11.92 38.41
N HIS A 473 11.02 12.23 39.03
CA HIS A 473 10.95 12.40 40.48
C HIS A 473 10.61 11.05 41.15
N PRO A 474 11.32 10.64 42.21
CA PRO A 474 10.99 9.43 42.93
C PRO A 474 9.73 9.65 43.77
N LEU A 475 8.64 8.94 43.47
CA LEU A 475 7.47 8.88 44.34
C LEU A 475 7.58 7.66 45.25
N THR A 476 7.70 7.97 46.53
CA THR A 476 7.59 7.07 47.68
C THR A 476 6.18 6.49 47.81
N SER A 477 6.13 5.17 48.04
CA SER A 477 5.12 4.37 48.78
C SER A 477 3.61 4.64 48.62
N GLY A 478 2.87 3.63 48.17
CA GLY A 478 1.42 3.51 48.43
C GLY A 478 0.65 2.55 47.50
N TYR A 479 0.40 1.33 47.99
CA TYR A 479 -0.58 0.30 47.61
C TYR A 479 -1.62 0.53 46.47
N GLY A 480 -1.74 -0.45 45.54
CA GLY A 480 -3.01 -0.85 44.87
C GLY A 480 -3.12 -0.64 43.34
N PRO A 481 -3.79 -1.52 42.55
CA PRO A 481 -3.27 -1.99 41.26
C PRO A 481 -3.91 -1.40 39.98
N TYR A 482 -3.26 -1.65 38.83
CA TYR A 482 -3.57 -1.28 37.44
C TYR A 482 -3.04 0.07 36.94
N SER A 483 -1.74 0.29 37.04
CA SER A 483 -1.03 1.23 36.17
C SER A 483 -0.77 0.56 34.80
N LYS A 484 -1.41 1.08 33.76
CA LYS A 484 -1.08 0.79 32.34
C LYS A 484 0.41 1.06 32.13
N VAL A 485 1.20 0.01 31.97
CA VAL A 485 2.59 0.14 31.53
C VAL A 485 2.56 0.37 30.02
N VAL A 486 2.67 1.63 29.61
CA VAL A 486 2.98 1.97 28.22
C VAL A 486 4.48 1.81 28.05
N VAL A 487 4.93 0.62 27.67
CA VAL A 487 6.32 0.41 27.26
C VAL A 487 6.47 1.01 25.85
N SER A 488 7.00 2.23 25.79
CA SER A 488 7.39 2.88 24.53
C SER A 488 8.65 2.22 23.99
N LEU A 489 8.50 1.12 23.23
CA LEU A 489 9.57 0.54 22.41
C LEU A 489 9.61 1.26 21.06
N THR A 490 10.01 2.54 21.07
CA THR A 490 10.34 3.28 19.85
C THR A 490 11.73 2.88 19.38
N ALA A 491 11.82 1.82 18.57
CA ALA A 491 13.04 1.48 17.84
C ALA A 491 13.01 2.15 16.44
N PRO A 492 13.94 3.06 16.11
CA PRO A 492 13.99 3.78 14.83
C PRO A 492 14.10 2.89 13.58
N TRP A 493 14.60 1.66 13.76
CA TRP A 493 14.91 0.71 12.69
C TRP A 493 13.69 0.22 11.89
N THR A 494 12.49 0.25 12.47
CA THR A 494 11.28 -0.27 11.80
C THR A 494 10.70 0.73 10.79
N ILE A 495 11.05 2.02 10.89
CA ILE A 495 10.54 3.10 10.03
C ILE A 495 11.25 3.12 8.68
N MET A 496 12.59 3.05 8.68
CA MET A 496 13.36 2.93 7.43
C MET A 496 13.20 1.57 6.77
N ALA A 497 13.03 0.50 7.57
CA ALA A 497 12.73 -0.81 7.02
C ALA A 497 11.36 -0.81 6.31
N LEU A 498 10.33 -0.12 6.83
CA LEU A 498 9.03 -0.04 6.13
C LEU A 498 9.08 0.85 4.88
N SER A 499 9.81 1.96 4.88
CA SER A 499 10.01 2.73 3.63
C SER A 499 10.77 1.92 2.59
N SER A 500 11.80 1.16 2.97
CA SER A 500 12.63 0.37 2.05
C SER A 500 12.07 -1.02 1.72
N TYR A 501 10.97 -1.45 2.37
CA TYR A 501 10.26 -2.71 2.10
C TYR A 501 8.94 -2.48 1.36
N ILE A 502 8.39 -1.26 1.46
CA ILE A 502 7.21 -0.79 0.72
C ILE A 502 7.63 -0.02 -0.53
N ILE A 503 8.83 0.57 -0.59
CA ILE A 503 9.41 1.18 -1.78
C ILE A 503 10.69 0.43 -2.09
#